data_AF-A0A1F3VML1-F1
#
_entry.id   AF-A0A1F3VML1-F1
#
_cell.length_a   1.000
_cell.length_b   1.000
_cell.length_c   1.000
_cell.angle_alpha   90.00
_cell.angle_beta   90.00
_cell.angle_gamma   90.00
#
_symmetry.space_group_name_H-M   'P 1'
#
loop_
_entity.id
_entity.type
_entity.pdbx_description
1 polymer ?
#
loop_
_entity_poly.entity_id
_entity_poly.type
_entity_poly.pdbx_seq_one_letter_code
_entity_poly.pdbx_strand_id
1 'polypeptide(L)'
;MDLAILKKKISTYKTSTGKLTRVPDELAYEILKAWEGWTGTAASFYSEIDVKSAKMASVIGRAKKLQREGFFPADDFKEIQLSSGTGATLDTPCTGLEIVWNEGKIIRFSQVDLLVEFLKKVA
;
A
#
# COMPACT_ATOMS: atom_id res chain seq x y z
N MET A 1 7.90 -10.02 5.34
CA MET A 1 9.19 -10.68 5.58
C MET A 1 10.27 -9.63 5.41
N ASP A 2 11.33 -9.67 6.22
CA ASP A 2 12.45 -8.74 6.11
C ASP A 2 13.24 -8.95 4.80
N LEU A 3 13.64 -7.84 4.15
CA LEU A 3 14.31 -7.86 2.84
C LEU A 3 15.69 -8.52 2.90
N ALA A 4 16.39 -8.45 4.04
CA ALA A 4 17.68 -9.13 4.20
C ALA A 4 17.52 -10.65 4.15
N ILE A 5 16.46 -11.19 4.77
CA ILE A 5 16.17 -12.62 4.73
C ILE A 5 15.74 -13.04 3.31
N LEU A 6 14.92 -12.21 2.64
CA LEU A 6 14.49 -12.48 1.27
C LEU A 6 15.68 -12.52 0.30
N LYS A 7 16.60 -11.55 0.42
CA LYS A 7 17.86 -11.51 -0.33
C LYS A 7 18.70 -12.77 -0.11
N LYS A 8 18.79 -13.24 1.14
CA LYS A 8 19.50 -14.48 1.46
C LYS A 8 18.85 -15.70 0.79
N LYS A 9 17.52 -15.82 0.80
CA LYS A 9 16.82 -16.91 0.10
C LYS A 9 17.02 -16.85 -1.41
N ILE A 10 16.93 -15.67 -2.00
CA ILE A 10 17.15 -15.42 -3.44
C ILE A 10 18.57 -15.83 -3.85
N SER A 11 19.57 -15.61 -2.99
CA SER A 11 20.98 -15.89 -3.33
C SER A 11 21.23 -17.34 -3.75
N THR A 12 20.50 -18.30 -3.19
CA THR A 12 20.59 -19.73 -3.54
C THR A 12 20.16 -20.04 -4.98
N TYR A 13 19.36 -19.17 -5.59
CA TYR A 13 18.80 -19.33 -6.93
C TYR A 13 19.51 -18.46 -7.98
N LYS A 14 20.61 -17.80 -7.59
CA LYS A 14 21.45 -17.03 -8.50
C LYS A 14 22.53 -17.92 -9.12
N THR A 15 22.73 -17.77 -10.43
CA THR A 15 23.91 -18.31 -11.11
C THR A 15 25.17 -17.55 -10.70
N SER A 16 26.34 -18.09 -11.01
CA SER A 16 27.63 -17.39 -10.90
C SER A 16 27.67 -16.03 -11.63
N THR A 17 26.83 -15.86 -12.65
CA THR A 17 26.66 -14.61 -13.42
C THR A 17 25.60 -13.66 -12.85
N GLY A 18 25.05 -13.99 -11.68
CA GLY A 18 24.03 -13.20 -10.97
C GLY A 18 22.64 -13.25 -11.60
N LYS A 19 22.36 -14.21 -12.49
CA LYS A 19 21.03 -14.39 -13.09
C LYS A 19 20.18 -15.30 -12.21
N LEU A 20 18.92 -14.91 -12.02
CA LEU A 20 17.96 -15.69 -11.25
C LEU A 20 17.45 -16.88 -12.07
N THR A 21 17.53 -18.09 -11.52
CA THR A 21 17.13 -19.33 -12.22
C THR A 21 16.41 -20.28 -11.27
N ARG A 22 15.43 -21.04 -11.80
CA ARG A 22 14.70 -22.10 -11.06
C ARG A 22 14.11 -21.65 -9.71
N VAL A 23 13.51 -20.46 -9.69
CA VAL A 23 12.86 -19.90 -8.49
C VAL A 23 11.59 -20.69 -8.16
N PRO A 24 11.50 -21.34 -6.98
CA PRO A 24 10.30 -22.05 -6.54
C PRO A 24 9.08 -21.13 -6.47
N ASP A 25 7.88 -21.71 -6.54
CA ASP A 25 6.62 -20.96 -6.51
C ASP A 25 6.45 -20.20 -5.18
N GLU A 26 6.82 -20.82 -4.05
CA GLU A 26 6.80 -20.19 -2.72
C GLU A 26 7.70 -18.95 -2.66
N LEU A 27 8.94 -19.06 -3.17
CA LEU A 27 9.86 -17.92 -3.20
C LEU A 27 9.37 -16.82 -4.16
N ALA A 28 8.73 -17.19 -5.27
CA ALA A 28 8.12 -16.22 -6.17
C ALA A 28 6.98 -15.45 -5.48
N TYR A 29 6.20 -16.12 -4.63
CA TYR A 29 5.15 -15.50 -3.83
C TYR A 29 5.72 -14.57 -2.75
N GLU A 30 6.78 -14.97 -2.04
CA GLU A 30 7.47 -14.10 -1.08
C GLU A 30 8.01 -12.83 -1.75
N ILE A 31 8.59 -12.97 -2.95
CA ILE A 31 9.05 -11.83 -3.76
C ILE A 31 7.88 -10.92 -4.15
N LEU A 32 6.74 -11.48 -4.55
CA LEU A 32 5.53 -10.72 -4.87
C LEU A 32 5.04 -9.91 -3.65
N LYS A 33 4.93 -10.54 -2.48
CA LYS A 33 4.47 -9.86 -1.26
C LYS A 33 5.41 -8.74 -0.84
N ALA A 34 6.72 -8.95 -0.95
CA ALA A 34 7.70 -7.91 -0.68
C ALA A 34 7.63 -6.76 -1.69
N TRP A 35 7.37 -7.07 -2.97
CA TRP A 35 7.17 -6.08 -4.02
C TRP A 35 5.91 -5.23 -3.79
N GLU A 36 4.80 -5.85 -3.38
CA GLU A 36 3.53 -5.17 -3.10
C GLU A 36 3.61 -4.24 -1.88
N GLY A 37 4.43 -4.60 -0.89
CA GLY A 37 4.69 -3.76 0.29
C GLY A 37 5.78 -2.69 0.08
N TRP A 38 6.43 -2.66 -1.08
CA TRP A 38 7.51 -1.72 -1.35
C TRP A 38 6.99 -0.33 -1.68
N THR A 39 7.49 0.69 -0.97
CA THR A 39 7.06 2.10 -1.14
C THR A 39 7.99 2.92 -2.04
N GLY A 40 9.13 2.36 -2.43
CA GLY A 40 10.11 3.02 -3.30
C GLY A 40 9.92 2.69 -4.79
N THR A 41 10.94 3.00 -5.59
CA THR A 41 10.95 2.69 -7.02
C THR A 41 11.19 1.20 -7.31
N ALA A 42 10.84 0.77 -8.52
CA ALA A 42 11.15 -0.56 -9.01
C ALA A 42 12.65 -0.91 -8.96
N ALA A 43 13.48 0.03 -9.42
CA ALA A 43 14.92 -0.15 -9.51
C ALA A 43 15.57 -0.25 -8.12
N SER A 44 15.09 0.53 -7.15
CA SER A 44 15.58 0.46 -5.77
C SER A 44 15.21 -0.87 -5.11
N PHE A 45 14.00 -1.40 -5.33
CA PHE A 45 13.64 -2.73 -4.83
C PHE A 45 14.56 -3.82 -5.38
N TYR A 46 14.79 -3.84 -6.69
CA TYR A 46 15.65 -4.85 -7.32
C TYR A 46 17.10 -4.77 -6.83
N SER A 47 17.59 -3.56 -6.57
CA SER A 47 18.91 -3.34 -5.98
C SER A 47 18.97 -3.86 -4.55
N GLU A 48 17.93 -3.60 -3.75
CA GLU A 48 17.85 -4.00 -2.34
C GLU A 48 17.96 -5.52 -2.19
N ILE A 49 17.17 -6.27 -2.98
CA ILE A 49 17.17 -7.74 -3.00
C ILE A 49 18.26 -8.36 -3.89
N ASP A 50 19.15 -7.53 -4.47
CA ASP A 50 20.29 -7.93 -5.31
C ASP A 50 19.91 -8.84 -6.50
N VAL A 51 18.97 -8.37 -7.33
CA VAL A 51 18.51 -9.07 -8.54
C VAL A 51 18.45 -8.15 -9.76
N LYS A 52 18.64 -8.75 -10.93
CA LYS A 52 18.46 -8.08 -12.22
C LYS A 52 16.97 -8.03 -12.60
N SER A 53 16.51 -6.87 -13.07
CA SER A 53 15.13 -6.62 -13.50
C SER A 53 14.63 -7.57 -14.59
N ALA A 54 15.51 -8.02 -15.48
CA ALA A 54 15.18 -8.82 -16.67
C ALA A 54 14.36 -10.10 -16.39
N LYS A 55 14.56 -10.74 -15.24
CA LYS A 55 13.79 -11.95 -14.86
C LYS A 55 12.66 -11.66 -13.89
N MET A 56 12.63 -10.46 -13.29
CA MET A 56 11.72 -10.19 -12.19
C MET A 56 10.27 -10.06 -12.64
N ALA A 57 10.02 -9.44 -13.80
CA ALA A 57 8.68 -9.36 -14.37
C ALA A 57 8.05 -10.75 -14.58
N SER A 58 8.83 -11.74 -15.02
CA SER A 58 8.37 -13.12 -15.21
C SER A 58 8.10 -13.83 -13.87
N VAL A 59 8.94 -13.62 -12.86
CA VAL A 59 8.74 -14.20 -11.52
C VAL A 59 7.50 -13.62 -10.85
N ILE A 60 7.37 -12.29 -10.84
CA ILE A 60 6.21 -11.59 -10.27
C ILE A 60 4.93 -11.97 -11.04
N GLY A 61 4.98 -12.01 -12.37
CA GLY A 61 3.82 -12.39 -13.19
C GLY A 61 3.34 -13.81 -12.92
N ARG A 62 4.27 -14.77 -12.77
CA ARG A 62 3.93 -16.15 -12.38
C ARG A 62 3.34 -16.21 -10.97
N ALA A 63 3.93 -15.51 -10.00
CA ALA A 63 3.40 -15.46 -8.63
C ALA A 63 1.98 -14.89 -8.59
N LYS A 64 1.70 -13.81 -9.33
CA LYS A 64 0.34 -13.24 -9.45
C LYS A 64 -0.65 -14.20 -10.08
N LYS A 65 -0.22 -14.99 -11.08
CA LYS A 65 -1.06 -16.02 -11.69
C LYS A 65 -1.43 -17.10 -10.67
N LEU A 66 -0.45 -17.65 -9.96
CA LEU A 66 -0.66 -18.68 -8.94
C LEU A 66 -1.53 -18.18 -7.77
N GLN A 67 -1.34 -16.93 -7.35
CA GLN A 67 -2.20 -16.30 -6.34
C GLN A 67 -3.66 -16.21 -6.81
N ARG A 68 -3.90 -15.85 -8.08
CA ARG A 68 -5.25 -15.79 -8.66
C ARG A 68 -5.89 -17.17 -8.78
N GLU A 69 -5.09 -18.20 -9.02
CA GLU A 69 -5.53 -19.59 -9.12
C GLU A 69 -5.78 -20.24 -7.75
N GLY A 70 -5.54 -19.52 -6.64
CA GLY A 70 -5.75 -20.04 -5.29
C GLY A 70 -4.69 -21.04 -4.84
N PHE A 71 -3.53 -21.06 -5.51
CA PHE A 71 -2.44 -21.98 -5.18
C PHE A 71 -1.85 -21.71 -3.79
N PHE A 72 -1.82 -20.45 -3.37
CA PHE A 72 -1.38 -20.07 -2.04
C PHE A 72 -2.59 -19.91 -1.11
N PRO A 73 -2.50 -20.36 0.16
CA PRO A 73 -3.54 -20.12 1.14
C PRO A 73 -3.81 -18.61 1.24
N ALA A 74 -5.08 -18.24 1.42
CA ALA A 74 -5.44 -16.86 1.68
C ALA A 74 -4.67 -16.39 2.93
N ASP A 75 -3.97 -15.25 2.82
CA ASP A 75 -3.36 -14.64 4.00
C ASP A 75 -4.46 -14.24 4.98
N ASP A 76 -4.21 -14.43 6.27
CA ASP A 76 -5.06 -13.89 7.32
C ASP A 76 -5.17 -12.37 7.17
N PHE A 77 -6.36 -11.84 7.45
CA PHE A 77 -6.62 -10.40 7.40
C PHE A 77 -5.60 -9.65 8.27
N LYS A 78 -4.82 -8.77 7.64
CA LYS A 78 -3.93 -7.83 8.33
C LYS A 78 -4.54 -6.45 8.29
N GLU A 79 -5.00 -5.99 9.45
CA GLU A 79 -5.43 -4.62 9.62
C GLU A 79 -4.26 -3.67 9.35
N ILE A 80 -4.37 -2.86 8.30
CA ILE A 80 -3.43 -1.81 8.01
C ILE A 80 -3.83 -0.62 8.88
N GLN A 81 -3.15 -0.44 10.01
CA GLN A 81 -3.28 0.78 10.79
C GLN A 81 -2.64 1.92 10.00
N LEU A 82 -3.46 2.63 9.23
CA LEU A 82 -3.10 3.94 8.72
C LEU A 82 -2.98 4.83 9.95
N SER A 83 -1.76 5.23 10.30
CA SER A 83 -1.55 6.35 11.22
C SER A 83 -2.43 7.50 10.71
N SER A 84 -3.41 7.93 11.51
CA SER A 84 -4.28 9.05 11.18
C SER A 84 -3.44 10.28 10.84
N GLY A 85 -3.02 10.40 9.59
CA GLY A 85 -2.75 11.68 8.98
C GLY A 85 -4.08 12.41 9.02
N THR A 86 -4.07 13.59 9.63
CA THR A 86 -5.14 14.60 9.59
C THR A 86 -6.00 14.44 8.35
N GLY A 87 -7.29 14.13 8.60
CA GLY A 87 -8.30 13.70 7.65
C GLY A 87 -8.01 14.00 6.19
N ALA A 88 -7.71 12.94 5.43
CA ALA A 88 -8.21 12.88 4.07
C ALA A 88 -9.74 12.85 4.18
N THR A 89 -10.36 14.03 4.13
CA THR A 89 -11.77 14.15 3.75
C THR A 89 -11.90 13.38 2.46
N LEU A 90 -12.48 12.18 2.52
CA LEU A 90 -13.07 11.56 1.35
C LEU A 90 -13.95 12.64 0.73
N ASP A 91 -13.64 13.05 -0.50
CA ASP A 91 -14.41 13.99 -1.35
C ASP A 91 -15.81 13.44 -1.61
N THR A 92 -16.55 13.27 -0.53
CA THR A 92 -17.94 12.86 -0.48
C THR A 92 -18.69 14.16 -0.22
N PRO A 93 -19.63 14.57 -1.09
CA PRO A 93 -20.21 15.93 -1.09
C PRO A 93 -21.04 16.32 0.16
N CYS A 94 -20.96 15.56 1.26
CA CYS A 94 -21.77 15.71 2.47
C CYS A 94 -20.98 15.51 3.78
N THR A 95 -19.67 15.78 3.81
CA THR A 95 -18.87 15.74 5.05
C THR A 95 -18.69 17.15 5.61
N GLY A 96 -19.70 17.65 6.32
CA GLY A 96 -19.64 18.96 6.97
C GLY A 96 -20.82 19.19 7.92
N LEU A 97 -20.64 20.10 8.87
CA LEU A 97 -21.70 20.54 9.78
C LEU A 97 -22.51 21.63 9.08
N GLU A 98 -23.83 21.48 9.06
CA GLU A 98 -24.72 22.46 8.43
C GLU A 98 -25.56 23.16 9.49
N ILE A 99 -25.66 24.49 9.38
CA ILE A 99 -26.64 25.28 10.14
C ILE A 99 -27.54 26.03 9.16
N VAL A 100 -28.84 26.04 9.46
CA VAL A 100 -29.79 26.91 8.77
C VAL A 100 -29.76 28.26 9.47
N TRP A 101 -29.24 29.26 8.78
CA TRP A 101 -29.20 30.64 9.21
C TRP A 101 -30.44 31.41 8.73
N ASN A 102 -30.59 32.65 9.18
CA ASN A 102 -31.72 33.51 8.85
C ASN A 102 -31.99 33.58 7.34
N GLU A 103 -33.27 33.64 6.97
CA GLU A 103 -33.76 33.68 5.59
C GLU A 103 -33.42 32.42 4.77
N GLY A 104 -33.22 31.27 5.42
CA GLY A 104 -32.98 29.99 4.75
C GLY A 104 -31.57 29.85 4.17
N LYS A 105 -30.63 30.71 4.58
CA LYS A 105 -29.21 30.60 4.18
C LYS A 105 -28.57 29.43 4.91
N ILE A 106 -27.96 28.50 4.17
CA ILE A 106 -27.26 27.35 4.76
C ILE A 106 -25.78 27.68 4.86
N ILE A 107 -25.21 27.57 6.06
CA ILE A 107 -23.76 27.69 6.28
C ILE A 107 -23.20 26.31 6.57
N ARG A 108 -22.13 25.95 5.86
CA ARG A 108 -21.43 24.67 5.98
C ARG A 108 -20.06 24.87 6.59
N PHE A 109 -19.73 24.09 7.61
CA PHE A 109 -18.42 24.08 8.26
C PHE A 109 -17.73 22.74 8.03
N SER A 110 -16.47 22.78 7.61
CA SER A 110 -15.63 21.60 7.45
C SER A 110 -15.18 20.99 8.79
N GLN A 111 -15.18 21.79 9.86
CA GLN A 111 -14.72 21.41 11.19
C GLN A 111 -15.61 22.02 12.28
N VAL A 112 -15.71 21.33 13.43
CA VAL A 112 -16.49 21.77 14.60
C VAL A 112 -15.95 23.09 15.16
N ASP A 113 -14.63 23.27 15.20
CA ASP A 113 -14.01 24.45 15.77
C ASP A 113 -14.41 25.74 15.03
N LEU A 114 -14.52 25.69 13.70
CA LEU A 114 -14.97 26.81 12.88
C LEU A 114 -16.43 27.20 13.15
N LEU A 115 -17.30 26.21 13.43
CA LEU A 115 -18.66 26.47 13.87
C LEU A 115 -18.67 27.17 15.24
N VAL A 116 -17.87 26.68 16.18
CA VAL A 116 -17.79 27.25 17.53
C VAL A 116 -17.26 28.67 17.51
N GLU A 117 -16.23 28.95 16.71
CA GLU A 117 -15.72 30.32 16.51
C GLU A 117 -16.76 31.24 15.89
N PHE A 118 -17.48 30.76 14.87
CA PHE A 118 -18.58 31.51 14.26
C PHE A 118 -19.65 31.87 15.30
N LEU A 119 -20.12 30.88 16.07
CA LEU A 119 -21.13 31.07 17.12
C LEU A 119 -20.67 32.05 18.21
N LYS A 120 -19.41 31.98 18.63
CA LYS A 120 -18.83 32.93 19.60
C LYS A 120 -18.74 34.36 19.08
N LYS A 121 -18.66 34.54 17.77
CA LYS A 121 -18.58 35.87 17.13
C LYS A 121 -19.96 36.51 16.93
N VAL A 122 -21.00 35.69 16.76
CA VAL A 122 -22.36 36.16 16.47
C VAL A 122 -23.27 36.19 17.71
N ALA A 123 -22.88 35.54 18.81
CA ALA A 123 -23.46 35.70 20.14
C ALA A 123 -22.91 36.96 20.83
#